data_AF-A0A1D8GNM8-F1
#
_entry.id   AF-A0A1D8GNM8-F1
#
_cell.length_a   1.000
_cell.length_b   1.000
_cell.length_c   1.000
_cell.angle_alpha   90.00
_cell.angle_beta   90.00
_cell.angle_gamma   90.00
#
_symmetry.space_group_name_H-M   'P 1'
#
loop_
_entity.id
_entity.type
_entity.pdbx_description
1 polymer ?
#
loop_
_entity_poly.entity_id
_entity_poly.type
_entity_poly.pdbx_seq_one_letter_code
_entity_poly.pdbx_strand_id
1 'polypeptide(L)'
;MYTVYEPYPYPYCMNTPMYHLHNMYRTYPYPYWVNTPMHNSDFSKPFTKPKDYGPKPFVVNIEEATKQNNTFRTALWTGSHLQLTLMSINVGEDIGLEIHPNLDQFIRIEEGQGLVKMGDRKDRLDFQEKVYDDFAIIIPAGKWHNLINTGCKPLKLYSIYAPPQHPHGTVHETKAIAETAEGHHNH
;
A
#
# COMPACT_ATOMS: atom_id res chain seq x y z
N MET A 1 10.62 52.15 -18.18
CA MET A 1 10.41 51.49 -16.88
C MET A 1 10.46 50.00 -17.13
N TYR A 2 11.50 49.36 -16.60
CA TYR A 2 11.83 47.95 -16.80
C TYR A 2 11.05 47.07 -15.83
N THR A 3 10.60 45.89 -16.27
CA THR A 3 10.65 44.66 -15.46
C THR A 3 10.79 43.46 -16.40
N VAL A 4 11.93 42.79 -16.27
CA VAL A 4 12.34 41.56 -16.95
C VAL A 4 11.74 40.38 -16.18
N TYR A 5 11.20 39.39 -16.90
CA TYR A 5 10.82 38.11 -16.33
C TYR A 5 12.08 37.27 -16.08
N GLU A 6 12.37 37.00 -14.81
CA GLU A 6 13.39 36.03 -14.36
C GLU A 6 12.72 34.65 -14.18
N PRO A 7 13.27 33.57 -14.76
CA PRO A 7 12.79 32.20 -14.54
C PRO A 7 13.43 31.61 -13.27
N TYR A 8 12.60 31.02 -12.39
CA TYR A 8 13.10 30.28 -11.23
C TYR A 8 13.80 28.97 -11.64
N PRO A 9 15.05 28.73 -11.20
CA PRO A 9 15.76 27.48 -11.48
C PRO A 9 15.37 26.38 -10.47
N TYR A 10 15.12 25.18 -10.99
CA TYR A 10 15.01 23.93 -10.23
C TYR A 10 16.34 23.60 -9.53
N PRO A 11 16.36 23.29 -8.22
CA PRO A 11 17.56 22.75 -7.59
C PRO A 11 17.63 21.23 -7.74
N TYR A 12 18.74 20.80 -8.34
CA TYR A 12 19.28 19.45 -8.37
C TYR A 12 19.24 18.76 -6.99
N CYS A 13 18.81 17.50 -6.96
CA CYS A 13 18.98 16.61 -5.82
C CYS A 13 20.46 16.23 -5.67
N MET A 14 21.14 16.86 -4.71
CA MET A 14 22.48 16.48 -4.26
C MET A 14 22.37 15.49 -3.09
N ASN A 15 22.99 14.33 -3.26
CA ASN A 15 23.30 13.38 -2.19
C ASN A 15 24.44 13.92 -1.32
N THR A 16 24.32 13.81 0.01
CA THR A 16 25.43 13.44 0.92
C THR A 16 24.90 13.10 2.32
N PRO A 17 25.59 12.21 3.07
CA PRO A 17 25.05 11.50 4.24
C PRO A 17 25.34 12.24 5.55
N MET A 18 24.46 12.10 6.54
CA MET A 18 24.70 12.51 7.92
C MET A 18 24.37 11.37 8.87
N TYR A 19 25.43 10.71 9.35
CA TYR A 19 25.37 9.78 10.47
C TYR A 19 25.28 10.54 11.79
N HIS A 20 24.46 10.00 12.70
CA HIS A 20 24.50 10.13 14.16
C HIS A 20 24.24 11.50 14.82
N LEU A 21 23.17 11.55 15.65
CA LEU A 21 23.33 11.79 17.10
C LEU A 21 22.10 11.41 17.95
N HIS A 22 22.36 10.63 19.02
CA HIS A 22 21.73 10.57 20.36
C HIS A 22 20.19 10.58 20.48
N ASN A 23 19.50 9.52 20.94
CA ASN A 23 19.66 8.68 22.14
C ASN A 23 19.51 9.45 23.48
N MET A 24 18.27 9.65 23.94
CA MET A 24 17.92 9.92 25.34
C MET A 24 16.42 9.72 25.58
N TYR A 25 15.97 8.55 26.04
CA TYR A 25 14.84 8.46 26.98
C TYR A 25 14.95 7.21 27.88
N ARG A 26 15.39 7.48 29.12
CA ARG A 26 14.87 6.95 30.40
C ARG A 26 14.74 5.43 30.62
N THR A 27 15.81 4.93 31.24
CA THR A 27 15.88 4.10 32.47
C THR A 27 14.57 3.81 33.23
N TYR A 28 14.22 2.53 33.38
CA TYR A 28 13.57 1.96 34.57
C TYR A 28 14.13 0.54 34.81
N PRO A 29 14.57 0.17 36.03
CA PRO A 29 15.24 -1.10 36.27
C PRO A 29 14.28 -2.15 36.87
N TYR A 30 14.20 -3.33 36.25
CA TYR A 30 13.76 -4.55 36.95
C TYR A 30 14.61 -5.76 36.54
N PRO A 31 14.80 -6.73 37.45
CA PRO A 31 16.07 -7.44 37.53
C PRO A 31 15.97 -8.93 37.12
N TYR A 32 17.08 -9.42 36.57
CA TYR A 32 17.50 -10.83 36.36
C TYR A 32 16.52 -11.81 35.72
N TRP A 33 16.68 -12.05 34.42
CA TRP A 33 16.71 -13.41 33.85
C TRP A 33 17.76 -13.49 32.74
N VAL A 34 18.78 -14.32 32.99
CA VAL A 34 19.84 -14.68 32.05
C VAL A 34 19.27 -15.71 31.08
N ASN A 35 19.27 -15.37 29.78
CA ASN A 35 19.43 -16.24 28.60
C ASN A 35 18.76 -15.56 27.39
N THR A 36 19.40 -14.55 26.80
CA THR A 36 19.07 -14.13 25.43
C THR A 36 19.54 -15.20 24.45
N PRO A 37 18.65 -15.86 23.69
CA PRO A 37 19.08 -16.66 22.55
C PRO A 37 19.67 -15.72 21.50
N MET A 38 20.67 -16.23 20.78
CA MET A 38 21.39 -15.56 19.70
C MET A 38 20.47 -14.70 18.83
N HIS A 39 20.93 -13.47 18.63
CA HIS A 39 20.47 -12.53 17.62
C HIS A 39 20.08 -13.24 16.32
N ASN A 40 18.78 -13.36 16.05
CA ASN A 40 18.28 -14.04 14.87
C ASN A 40 18.54 -13.12 13.66
N SER A 41 19.67 -13.33 12.99
CA SER A 41 20.16 -12.54 11.84
C SER A 41 19.36 -12.81 10.55
N ASP A 42 18.06 -13.08 10.66
CA ASP A 42 17.21 -13.55 9.56
C ASP A 42 16.28 -12.45 9.01
N PHE A 43 16.42 -11.21 9.51
CA PHE A 43 15.63 -10.05 9.08
C PHE A 43 15.94 -9.55 7.66
N SER A 44 17.01 -10.04 7.02
CA SER A 44 17.44 -9.59 5.70
C SER A 44 17.30 -10.66 4.62
N LYS A 45 16.34 -11.59 4.77
CA LYS A 45 16.02 -12.48 3.65
C LYS A 45 15.20 -11.70 2.61
N PRO A 46 15.64 -11.63 1.34
CA PRO A 46 14.83 -11.03 0.28
C PRO A 46 13.47 -11.73 0.25
N PHE A 47 12.39 -10.98 0.00
CA PHE A 47 11.02 -11.49 -0.03
C PHE A 47 10.90 -12.64 -1.05
N THR A 48 11.09 -13.87 -0.58
CA THR A 48 11.11 -15.07 -1.42
C THR A 48 9.68 -15.46 -1.74
N LYS A 49 9.27 -15.22 -3.00
CA LYS A 49 7.97 -15.54 -3.62
C LYS A 49 6.72 -15.09 -2.83
N PRO A 50 5.78 -14.38 -3.46
CA PRO A 50 4.54 -14.00 -2.79
C PRO A 50 3.81 -15.25 -2.29
N LYS A 51 3.58 -15.31 -0.98
CA LYS A 51 2.88 -16.38 -0.29
C LYS A 51 1.85 -15.75 0.63
N ASP A 52 0.64 -16.27 0.59
CA ASP A 52 -0.40 -15.89 1.55
C ASP A 52 -0.19 -16.65 2.87
N TYR A 53 0.02 -15.90 3.95
CA TYR A 53 0.33 -16.41 5.29
C TYR A 53 -0.92 -16.71 6.13
N GLY A 54 -2.11 -16.36 5.64
CA GLY A 54 -3.36 -16.57 6.38
C GLY A 54 -3.76 -18.05 6.49
N PRO A 55 -4.53 -18.43 7.52
CA PRO A 55 -5.03 -17.61 8.64
C PRO A 55 -4.11 -17.67 9.87
N LYS A 56 -2.79 -17.87 9.70
CA LYS A 56 -1.87 -18.07 10.83
C LYS A 56 -1.53 -16.73 11.52
N PRO A 57 -1.14 -16.74 12.81
CA PRO A 57 -0.51 -15.57 13.43
C PRO A 57 0.67 -15.09 12.59
N PHE A 58 0.73 -13.79 12.33
CA PHE A 58 1.65 -13.21 11.36
C PHE A 58 2.14 -11.83 11.81
N VAL A 59 3.46 -11.61 11.69
CA VAL A 59 4.12 -10.33 11.94
C VAL A 59 5.00 -10.05 10.73
N VAL A 60 4.93 -8.83 10.20
CA VAL A 60 5.68 -8.43 9.01
C VAL A 60 6.03 -6.95 9.10
N ASN A 61 7.16 -6.56 8.51
CA ASN A 61 7.40 -5.16 8.17
C ASN A 61 6.54 -4.81 6.95
N ILE A 62 5.36 -4.23 7.18
CA ILE A 62 4.39 -3.99 6.11
C ILE A 62 4.85 -2.92 5.12
N GLU A 63 5.63 -1.93 5.57
CA GLU A 63 6.22 -0.90 4.72
C GLU A 63 7.15 -1.55 3.69
N GLU A 64 8.12 -2.35 4.16
CA GLU A 64 9.07 -3.05 3.29
C GLU A 64 8.38 -4.02 2.34
N ALA A 65 7.43 -4.83 2.85
CA ALA A 65 6.69 -5.78 2.03
C ALA A 65 5.92 -5.06 0.90
N THR A 66 5.26 -3.94 1.23
CA THR A 66 4.49 -3.15 0.28
C THR A 66 5.39 -2.52 -0.79
N LYS A 67 6.49 -1.88 -0.39
CA LYS A 67 7.43 -1.24 -1.32
C LYS A 67 8.14 -2.23 -2.23
N GLN A 68 8.42 -3.45 -1.74
CA GLN A 68 9.07 -4.51 -2.52
C GLN A 68 8.12 -5.25 -3.48
N ASN A 69 6.80 -5.21 -3.24
CA ASN A 69 5.84 -5.82 -4.14
C ASN A 69 5.82 -5.11 -5.50
N ASN A 70 5.98 -5.87 -6.59
CA ASN A 70 5.89 -5.35 -7.96
C ASN A 70 4.69 -5.89 -8.75
N THR A 71 3.87 -6.74 -8.13
CA THR A 71 2.65 -7.25 -8.76
C THR A 71 1.53 -6.22 -8.62
N PHE A 72 0.59 -6.22 -9.57
CA PHE A 72 -0.62 -5.41 -9.45
C PHE A 72 -1.40 -5.73 -8.17
N ARG A 73 -1.55 -7.02 -7.83
CA ARG A 73 -2.17 -7.47 -6.58
C ARG A 73 -1.53 -8.78 -6.09
N THR A 74 -1.17 -8.83 -4.82
CA THR A 74 -0.75 -10.05 -4.13
C THR A 74 -1.48 -10.16 -2.80
N ALA A 75 -2.20 -11.26 -2.56
CA ALA A 75 -2.71 -11.59 -1.25
C ALA A 75 -1.55 -11.97 -0.31
N LEU A 76 -1.34 -11.17 0.73
CA LEU A 76 -0.31 -11.41 1.73
C LEU A 76 -0.85 -12.22 2.90
N TRP A 77 -2.10 -11.98 3.29
CA TRP A 77 -2.74 -12.70 4.38
C TRP A 77 -4.26 -12.74 4.18
N THR A 78 -4.85 -13.93 4.12
CA THR A 78 -6.30 -14.13 4.02
C THR A 78 -6.84 -14.94 5.20
N GLY A 79 -7.69 -14.33 6.01
CA GLY A 79 -8.39 -14.97 7.12
C GLY A 79 -9.87 -15.16 6.86
N SER A 80 -10.65 -15.43 7.91
CA SER A 80 -12.12 -15.54 7.81
C SER A 80 -12.85 -14.19 7.83
N HIS A 81 -12.23 -13.14 8.34
CA HIS A 81 -12.87 -11.84 8.59
C HIS A 81 -12.17 -10.66 7.92
N LEU A 82 -10.92 -10.83 7.48
CA LEU A 82 -10.20 -9.81 6.75
C LEU A 82 -9.22 -10.43 5.76
N GLN A 83 -8.87 -9.67 4.73
CA GLN A 83 -7.81 -9.98 3.79
C GLN A 83 -6.90 -8.78 3.60
N LEU A 84 -5.60 -9.01 3.66
CA LEU A 84 -4.54 -8.04 3.38
C LEU A 84 -3.91 -8.35 2.02
N THR A 85 -3.94 -7.38 1.12
CA THR A 85 -3.26 -7.45 -0.19
C THR A 85 -2.23 -6.34 -0.33
N LEU A 86 -1.19 -6.60 -1.12
CA LEU A 86 -0.20 -5.63 -1.56
C LEU A 86 -0.47 -5.28 -3.02
N MET A 87 -0.28 -4.02 -3.40
CA MET A 87 -0.48 -3.57 -4.78
C MET A 87 0.63 -2.61 -5.22
N SER A 88 0.94 -2.67 -6.51
CA SER A 88 1.83 -1.76 -7.20
C SER A 88 1.14 -1.30 -8.48
N ILE A 89 0.70 -0.05 -8.50
CA ILE A 89 -0.02 0.52 -9.65
C ILE A 89 0.97 1.32 -10.48
N ASN A 90 1.16 0.99 -11.76
CA ASN A 90 2.14 1.69 -12.59
C ASN A 90 1.69 3.12 -12.87
N VAL A 91 2.62 3.93 -13.39
CA VAL A 91 2.37 5.33 -13.75
C VAL A 91 1.23 5.41 -14.77
N GLY A 92 0.23 6.23 -14.47
CA GLY A 92 -0.95 6.41 -15.32
C GLY A 92 -1.97 5.28 -15.28
N GLU A 93 -1.70 4.18 -14.57
CA GLU A 93 -2.69 3.14 -14.29
C GLU A 93 -3.58 3.53 -13.10
N ASP A 94 -4.67 2.80 -12.95
CA ASP A 94 -5.57 2.86 -11.81
C ASP A 94 -5.94 1.44 -11.34
N ILE A 95 -6.59 1.33 -10.18
CA ILE A 95 -7.13 0.05 -9.71
C ILE A 95 -8.22 -0.45 -10.67
N GLY A 96 -9.04 0.48 -11.16
CA GLY A 96 -10.29 0.17 -11.85
C GLY A 96 -11.47 0.64 -11.01
N LEU A 97 -12.57 1.00 -11.67
CA LEU A 97 -13.78 1.44 -10.99
C LEU A 97 -14.52 0.24 -10.38
N GLU A 98 -14.53 0.16 -9.06
CA GLU A 98 -15.09 -0.96 -8.30
C GLU A 98 -16.20 -0.48 -7.33
N ILE A 99 -16.98 -1.44 -6.83
CA ILE A 99 -17.93 -1.27 -5.72
C ILE A 99 -18.01 -2.60 -4.95
N HIS A 100 -18.00 -2.51 -3.62
CA HIS A 100 -18.23 -3.68 -2.78
C HIS A 100 -19.44 -3.44 -1.87
N PRO A 101 -20.59 -4.10 -2.11
CA PRO A 101 -21.82 -3.82 -1.37
C PRO A 101 -21.80 -4.35 0.07
N ASN A 102 -20.93 -5.31 0.38
CA ASN A 102 -21.01 -6.12 1.60
C ASN A 102 -19.72 -6.10 2.45
N LEU A 103 -18.75 -5.25 2.12
CA LEU A 103 -17.49 -5.14 2.86
C LEU A 103 -17.00 -3.71 2.85
N ASP A 104 -16.30 -3.34 3.91
CA ASP A 104 -15.50 -2.12 3.96
C ASP A 104 -14.09 -2.42 3.47
N GLN A 105 -13.43 -1.41 2.93
CA GLN A 105 -12.04 -1.48 2.50
C GLN A 105 -11.23 -0.33 3.09
N PHE A 106 -10.03 -0.67 3.56
CA PHE A 106 -9.00 0.26 4.01
C PHE A 106 -7.82 0.18 3.05
N ILE A 107 -7.28 1.33 2.63
CA ILE A 107 -6.06 1.41 1.83
C ILE A 107 -5.06 2.32 2.54
N ARG A 108 -3.79 1.94 2.57
CA ARG A 108 -2.69 2.83 2.98
C ARG A 108 -1.65 2.95 1.88
N ILE A 109 -1.24 4.18 1.61
CA ILE A 109 -0.18 4.50 0.65
C ILE A 109 1.17 4.51 1.37
N GLU A 110 2.08 3.67 0.91
CA GLU A 110 3.46 3.58 1.44
C GLU A 110 4.46 4.33 0.55
N GLU A 111 4.16 4.49 -0.74
CA GLU A 111 4.99 5.25 -1.67
C GLU A 111 4.20 5.71 -2.89
N GLY A 112 4.34 6.97 -3.30
CA GLY A 112 3.82 7.50 -4.56
C GLY A 112 2.74 8.56 -4.38
N GLN A 113 2.06 8.88 -5.46
CA GLN A 113 1.03 9.92 -5.48
C GLN A 113 -0.16 9.46 -6.30
N GLY A 114 -1.36 9.70 -5.80
CA GLY A 114 -2.58 9.31 -6.48
C GLY A 114 -3.73 10.28 -6.31
N LEU A 115 -4.81 9.98 -7.03
CA LEU A 115 -6.10 10.63 -6.91
C LEU A 115 -7.13 9.56 -6.59
N VAL A 116 -7.69 9.62 -5.38
CA VAL A 116 -8.84 8.80 -5.02
C VAL A 116 -10.11 9.48 -5.49
N LYS A 117 -11.04 8.69 -6.02
CA LYS A 117 -12.39 9.14 -6.40
C LYS A 117 -13.42 8.20 -5.78
N MET A 118 -14.44 8.75 -5.12
CA MET A 118 -15.53 7.97 -4.51
C MET A 118 -16.89 8.64 -4.73
N GLY A 119 -17.96 7.85 -4.69
CA GLY A 119 -19.33 8.37 -4.75
C GLY A 119 -20.40 7.29 -4.59
N ASP A 120 -21.64 7.72 -4.39
CA ASP A 120 -22.81 6.83 -4.29
C ASP A 120 -23.26 6.27 -5.66
N ARG A 121 -22.79 6.86 -6.76
CA ARG A 121 -23.20 6.49 -8.12
C ARG A 121 -22.00 6.26 -9.02
N LYS A 122 -22.09 5.23 -9.86
CA LYS A 122 -21.05 4.86 -10.84
C LYS A 122 -20.68 6.03 -11.77
N ASP A 123 -21.66 6.82 -12.17
CA ASP A 123 -21.52 7.93 -13.10
C ASP A 123 -21.20 9.27 -12.41
N ARG A 124 -21.10 9.31 -11.07
CA ARG A 124 -20.84 10.52 -10.30
C ARG A 124 -20.00 10.24 -9.05
N LEU A 125 -18.69 10.40 -9.20
CA LEU A 125 -17.69 10.34 -8.11
C LEU A 125 -17.39 11.77 -7.63
N ASP A 126 -18.20 12.25 -6.70
CA ASP A 126 -18.20 13.63 -6.18
C ASP A 126 -17.14 13.87 -5.09
N PHE A 127 -16.68 12.82 -4.42
CA PHE A 127 -15.52 12.89 -3.54
C PHE A 127 -14.25 12.63 -4.33
N GLN A 128 -13.31 13.58 -4.34
CA GLN A 128 -12.01 13.43 -5.00
C GLN A 128 -10.91 14.08 -4.18
N GLU A 129 -9.88 13.32 -3.84
CA GLU A 129 -8.78 13.81 -3.01
C GLU A 129 -7.42 13.33 -3.53
N LYS A 130 -6.42 14.21 -3.45
CA LYS A 130 -5.03 13.83 -3.72
C LYS A 130 -4.48 13.09 -2.51
N VAL A 131 -3.79 11.99 -2.75
CA VAL A 131 -3.19 11.14 -1.71
C VAL A 131 -1.71 10.94 -1.99
N TYR A 132 -0.95 10.77 -0.92
CA TYR A 132 0.51 10.69 -0.91
C TYR A 132 0.95 9.61 0.09
N ASP A 133 2.27 9.39 0.18
CA ASP A 133 2.90 8.65 1.28
C ASP A 133 2.26 9.00 2.64
N ASP A 134 2.03 7.98 3.47
CA ASP A 134 1.38 8.04 4.79
C ASP A 134 -0.15 8.28 4.81
N PHE A 135 -0.79 8.51 3.67
CA PHE A 135 -2.25 8.66 3.64
C PHE A 135 -2.97 7.31 3.79
N ALA A 136 -4.07 7.33 4.54
CA ALA A 136 -5.05 6.26 4.59
C ALA A 136 -6.34 6.66 3.86
N ILE A 137 -6.98 5.70 3.22
CA ILE A 137 -8.26 5.84 2.53
C ILE A 137 -9.22 4.82 3.14
N ILE A 138 -10.41 5.29 3.55
CA ILE A 138 -11.48 4.44 4.04
C ILE A 138 -12.59 4.44 3.00
N ILE A 139 -12.95 3.27 2.53
CA ILE A 139 -13.99 3.05 1.52
C ILE A 139 -15.11 2.23 2.19
N PRO A 140 -16.20 2.89 2.60
CA PRO A 140 -17.36 2.19 3.15
C PRO A 140 -18.04 1.30 2.11
N ALA A 141 -18.66 0.22 2.57
CA ALA A 141 -19.50 -0.64 1.75
C ALA A 141 -20.52 0.16 0.93
N GLY A 142 -20.67 -0.22 -0.34
CA GLY A 142 -21.62 0.40 -1.28
C GLY A 142 -21.12 1.67 -1.97
N LYS A 143 -19.90 2.16 -1.68
CA LYS A 143 -19.31 3.28 -2.42
C LYS A 143 -18.64 2.79 -3.70
N TRP A 144 -18.99 3.43 -4.82
CA TRP A 144 -18.18 3.35 -6.03
C TRP A 144 -16.86 4.05 -5.78
N HIS A 145 -15.75 3.43 -6.16
CA HIS A 145 -14.43 3.97 -5.87
C HIS A 145 -13.39 3.60 -6.93
N ASN A 146 -12.38 4.45 -7.09
CA ASN A 146 -11.19 4.18 -7.88
C ASN A 146 -10.00 4.94 -7.29
N LEU A 147 -8.79 4.44 -7.51
CA LEU A 147 -7.54 5.09 -7.15
C LEU A 147 -6.61 5.08 -8.37
N ILE A 148 -6.26 6.29 -8.81
CA ILE A 148 -5.47 6.51 -10.03
C ILE A 148 -4.06 6.95 -9.62
N ASN A 149 -3.02 6.33 -10.17
CA ASN A 149 -1.65 6.79 -9.99
C ASN A 149 -1.41 8.05 -10.84
N THR A 150 -1.23 9.18 -10.19
CA THR A 150 -0.98 10.48 -10.83
C THR A 150 0.49 10.93 -10.71
N GLY A 151 1.34 10.11 -10.11
CA GLY A 151 2.76 10.38 -9.90
C GLY A 151 3.64 9.94 -11.08
N CYS A 152 4.96 10.04 -10.90
CA CYS A 152 5.98 9.64 -11.88
C CYS A 152 6.69 8.32 -11.55
N LYS A 153 6.24 7.61 -10.50
CA LYS A 153 6.72 6.28 -10.09
C LYS A 153 5.53 5.38 -9.74
N PRO A 154 5.71 4.05 -9.63
CA PRO A 154 4.65 3.16 -9.17
C PRO A 154 4.09 3.61 -7.82
N LEU A 155 2.76 3.53 -7.67
CA LEU A 155 2.07 3.77 -6.41
C LEU A 155 2.04 2.46 -5.63
N LYS A 156 2.74 2.42 -4.49
CA LYS A 156 2.85 1.28 -3.59
C LYS A 156 1.85 1.45 -2.45
N LEU A 157 0.98 0.46 -2.29
CA LEU A 157 -0.04 0.47 -1.26
C LEU A 157 -0.35 -0.94 -0.79
N TYR A 158 -0.94 -1.03 0.39
CA TYR A 158 -1.62 -2.23 0.83
C TYR A 158 -3.10 -1.94 1.06
N SER A 159 -3.92 -2.96 0.86
CA SER A 159 -5.37 -2.90 1.03
C SER A 159 -5.82 -3.96 2.03
N ILE A 160 -6.74 -3.60 2.92
CA ILE A 160 -7.42 -4.49 3.84
C ILE A 160 -8.91 -4.51 3.49
N TYR A 161 -9.42 -5.69 3.16
CA TYR A 161 -10.85 -5.94 2.94
C TYR A 161 -11.44 -6.61 4.18
N ALA A 162 -12.65 -6.22 4.59
CA ALA A 162 -13.36 -6.87 5.69
C ALA A 162 -14.87 -7.02 5.40
N PRO A 163 -15.38 -8.23 5.09
CA PRO A 163 -14.69 -9.53 4.93
C PRO A 163 -13.70 -9.64 3.74
N PRO A 164 -12.98 -10.76 3.58
CA PRO A 164 -12.13 -11.04 2.41
C PRO A 164 -12.86 -10.89 1.07
N GLN A 165 -12.15 -10.40 0.05
CA GLN A 165 -12.69 -10.20 -1.31
C GLN A 165 -12.18 -11.22 -2.33
N HIS A 166 -10.88 -11.51 -2.33
CA HIS A 166 -10.24 -12.39 -3.31
C HIS A 166 -9.98 -13.80 -2.75
N PRO A 167 -9.82 -14.82 -3.62
CA PRO A 167 -9.35 -16.13 -3.19
C PRO A 167 -8.04 -16.10 -2.38
N HIS A 168 -7.86 -17.08 -1.50
CA HIS A 168 -6.60 -17.26 -0.76
C HIS A 168 -5.45 -17.49 -1.74
N GLY A 169 -4.31 -16.81 -1.55
CA GLY A 169 -3.15 -16.95 -2.43
C GLY A 169 -3.25 -16.24 -3.78
N THR A 170 -4.23 -15.35 -3.99
CA THR A 170 -4.34 -14.55 -5.22
C THR A 170 -3.05 -13.79 -5.53
N VAL A 171 -2.56 -13.94 -6.76
CA VAL A 171 -1.49 -13.13 -7.33
C VAL A 171 -1.89 -12.72 -8.74
N HIS A 172 -2.04 -11.42 -8.97
CA HIS A 172 -2.22 -10.81 -10.28
C HIS A 172 -0.97 -10.00 -10.60
N GLU A 173 -0.11 -10.52 -11.49
CA GLU A 173 1.14 -9.85 -11.85
C GLU A 173 0.88 -8.49 -12.49
N THR A 174 -0.17 -8.38 -13.31
CA THR A 174 -0.54 -7.17 -14.05
C THR A 174 -2.01 -6.84 -13.85
N LYS A 175 -2.37 -5.58 -14.14
CA LYS A 175 -3.76 -5.11 -14.13
C LYS A 175 -4.66 -5.95 -15.07
N ALA A 176 -4.19 -6.24 -16.28
CA ALA A 176 -4.94 -7.03 -17.26
C ALA A 176 -5.29 -8.44 -16.77
N ILE A 177 -4.40 -9.07 -16.00
CA ILE A 177 -4.66 -10.37 -15.36
C ILE A 177 -5.76 -10.21 -14.30
N ALA A 178 -5.70 -9.15 -13.49
CA ALA A 178 -6.72 -8.87 -12.49
C ALA A 178 -8.09 -8.63 -13.13
N GLU A 179 -8.18 -7.77 -14.15
CA GLU A 179 -9.43 -7.47 -14.85
C GLU A 179 -10.06 -8.74 -15.47
N THR A 180 -9.23 -9.62 -16.03
CA THR A 180 -9.69 -10.90 -16.58
C THR A 180 -10.25 -11.81 -15.47
N ALA A 181 -9.55 -11.92 -14.33
CA ALA A 181 -10.00 -12.73 -13.20
C ALA A 181 -11.33 -12.22 -12.62
N GLU A 182 -11.48 -10.91 -12.40
CA GLU A 182 -12.70 -10.32 -11.85
C GLU A 182 -13.88 -10.37 -12.85
N GLY A 183 -13.62 -10.29 -14.16
CA GLY A 183 -14.62 -10.46 -15.21
C GLY A 183 -15.26 -11.85 -15.21
N HIS A 184 -14.50 -12.89 -14.84
CA HIS A 184 -15.03 -14.25 -14.70
C HIS A 184 -15.86 -14.48 -13.43
N HIS A 185 -15.75 -13.61 -12.43
CA HIS A 185 -16.50 -13.72 -11.17
C HIS A 185 -17.85 -12.97 -11.18
N ASN A 186 -18.09 -12.12 -12.18
CA ASN A 186 -19.32 -11.33 -12.33
C ASN A 186 -20.34 -11.93 -13.33
N HIS A 187 -20.25 -13.23 -13.61
CA HIS A 187 -21.18 -13.98 -14.47
C HIS A 187 -21.98 -15.03 -13.72
#